data_AF-A0A1R2BK53-F1
#
_entry.id   AF-A0A1R2BK53-F1
#
_cell.length_a   1.000
_cell.length_b   1.000
_cell.length_c   1.000
_cell.angle_alpha   90.00
_cell.angle_beta   90.00
_cell.angle_gamma   90.00
#
_symmetry.space_group_name_H-M   'P 1'
#
loop_
_entity.id
_entity.type
_entity.pdbx_description
1 polymer ?
#
loop_
_entity_poly.entity_id
_entity_poly.type
_entity_poly.pdbx_seq_one_letter_code
_entity_poly.pdbx_strand_id
1 'polypeptide(L)'
;MEDHLNFSFSENISSFKLEDFESFETYNEIPIQFDIGKDFFENDHQEKTKKKKKIKLVGCNCMKTKCLKLYCECFANKMYCKKACKCRNCNNCANYDDRDKAVVEAFERNSAAFEHSRYTCTRGCNCKFSECKKKYCSCFLNGISCTAVCTCENCKNIKIR
;
A
#
# COMPACT_ATOMS: atom_id res chain seq x y z
N MET A 1 5.40 10.20 -53.21
CA MET A 1 5.42 8.94 -52.46
C MET A 1 4.98 9.31 -51.06
N GLU A 2 3.66 9.40 -50.97
CA GLU A 2 2.76 9.55 -49.82
C GLU A 2 3.06 8.49 -48.74
N ASP A 3 2.73 8.57 -47.46
CA ASP A 3 2.11 9.58 -46.59
C ASP A 3 2.28 9.04 -45.15
N HIS A 4 2.66 9.86 -44.18
CA HIS A 4 2.45 9.54 -42.75
C HIS A 4 1.25 10.35 -42.26
N LEU A 5 0.09 9.72 -42.30
CA LEU A 5 -1.17 10.29 -41.81
C LEU A 5 -1.18 10.32 -40.28
N ASN A 6 -1.24 11.54 -39.75
CA ASN A 6 -1.82 11.86 -38.45
C ASN A 6 -3.23 11.27 -38.35
N PHE A 7 -3.55 10.63 -37.22
CA PHE A 7 -4.95 10.40 -36.87
C PHE A 7 -5.26 10.95 -35.47
N SER A 8 -6.00 12.04 -35.48
CA SER A 8 -6.57 12.78 -34.36
C SER A 8 -7.65 11.98 -33.63
N PHE A 9 -7.59 12.02 -32.30
CA PHE A 9 -8.51 11.32 -31.41
C PHE A 9 -9.76 12.18 -31.12
N SER A 10 -10.80 12.00 -31.93
CA SER A 10 -12.21 12.31 -31.61
C SER A 10 -13.02 11.70 -32.76
N GLU A 11 -13.93 10.76 -32.53
CA GLU A 11 -15.30 11.09 -32.15
C GLU A 11 -16.13 9.82 -31.83
N ASN A 12 -17.18 10.04 -31.02
CA ASN A 12 -18.49 9.38 -31.01
C ASN A 12 -18.67 8.00 -30.36
N ILE A 13 -18.77 8.06 -29.03
CA ILE A 13 -19.58 7.18 -28.18
C ILE A 13 -21.07 7.48 -28.48
N SER A 14 -21.67 6.79 -29.44
CA SER A 14 -23.12 6.54 -29.50
C SER A 14 -23.44 5.55 -30.62
N SER A 15 -23.50 4.24 -30.32
CA SER A 15 -24.37 3.27 -31.03
C SER A 15 -24.14 1.78 -30.71
N PHE A 16 -23.20 1.36 -29.86
CA PHE A 16 -23.02 -0.08 -29.60
C PHE A 16 -24.19 -0.66 -28.77
N LYS A 17 -25.05 -1.45 -29.43
CA LYS A 17 -26.20 -2.16 -28.86
C LYS A 17 -25.78 -3.52 -28.28
N LEU A 18 -26.45 -3.90 -27.18
CA LEU A 18 -26.27 -5.11 -26.38
C LEU A 18 -26.98 -6.33 -27.00
N GLU A 19 -26.66 -6.73 -28.24
CA GLU A 19 -27.29 -7.93 -28.83
C GLU A 19 -26.34 -8.89 -29.58
N ASP A 20 -25.04 -8.62 -29.68
CA ASP A 20 -24.12 -9.43 -30.50
C ASP A 20 -23.11 -10.27 -29.69
N PHE A 21 -23.57 -11.11 -28.76
CA PHE A 21 -22.70 -12.15 -28.18
C PHE A 21 -23.43 -13.47 -27.92
N GLU A 22 -23.86 -14.13 -28.99
CA GLU A 22 -24.05 -15.58 -29.01
C GLU A 22 -22.77 -16.25 -29.53
N SER A 23 -22.07 -16.97 -28.64
CA SER A 23 -21.33 -18.22 -28.90
C SER A 23 -20.19 -18.38 -27.88
N PHE A 24 -20.53 -18.97 -26.74
CA PHE A 24 -19.55 -19.58 -25.84
C PHE A 24 -19.42 -21.04 -26.28
N GLU A 25 -18.30 -21.41 -26.90
CA GLU A 25 -17.66 -22.72 -26.72
C GLU A 25 -16.31 -22.79 -27.48
N THR A 26 -15.34 -23.45 -26.84
CA THR A 26 -13.95 -23.75 -27.29
C THR A 26 -13.00 -22.54 -27.21
N TYR A 27 -11.89 -22.54 -26.45
CA TYR A 27 -10.83 -23.53 -26.29
C TYR A 27 -10.20 -23.42 -24.89
N ASN A 28 -10.01 -24.56 -24.23
CA ASN A 28 -8.94 -24.74 -23.24
C ASN A 28 -7.63 -25.09 -23.99
N GLU A 29 -6.50 -24.78 -23.35
CA GLU A 29 -5.12 -25.28 -23.57
C GLU A 29 -4.23 -24.48 -24.57
N ILE A 30 -3.04 -23.89 -24.31
CA ILE A 30 -1.93 -23.90 -23.29
C ILE A 30 -1.15 -22.53 -23.46
N PRO A 31 0.07 -22.31 -22.91
CA PRO A 31 0.49 -21.61 -21.68
C PRO A 31 1.22 -20.25 -21.90
N ILE A 32 1.45 -19.46 -20.85
CA ILE A 32 2.61 -18.54 -20.82
C ILE A 32 3.16 -18.40 -19.40
N GLN A 33 4.36 -18.97 -19.20
CA GLN A 33 5.25 -18.76 -18.05
C GLN A 33 5.71 -17.30 -17.98
N PHE A 34 5.88 -16.77 -16.76
CA PHE A 34 7.07 -15.98 -16.41
C PHE A 34 7.32 -16.03 -14.88
N ASP A 35 8.59 -16.14 -14.52
CA ASP A 35 9.12 -16.69 -13.27
C ASP A 35 9.16 -15.72 -12.09
N ILE A 36 8.78 -16.22 -10.90
CA ILE A 36 9.36 -15.79 -9.62
C ILE A 36 9.75 -17.06 -8.84
N GLY A 37 11.05 -17.35 -8.86
CA GLY A 37 11.84 -18.06 -7.84
C GLY A 37 11.16 -19.20 -7.08
N LYS A 38 11.22 -20.40 -7.66
CA LYS A 38 11.25 -21.66 -6.90
C LYS A 38 12.66 -21.86 -6.36
N ASP A 39 12.87 -21.55 -5.10
CA ASP A 39 13.89 -22.22 -4.31
C ASP A 39 13.25 -22.68 -3.00
N PHE A 40 13.42 -23.97 -2.72
CA PHE A 40 13.18 -24.64 -1.44
C PHE A 40 11.74 -25.08 -1.09
N PHE A 41 11.24 -26.10 -1.80
CA PHE A 41 10.51 -27.19 -1.13
C PHE A 41 11.45 -28.40 -1.06
N GLU A 42 12.21 -28.48 0.02
CA GLU A 42 12.73 -29.74 0.50
C GLU A 42 11.88 -30.17 1.69
N ASN A 43 11.36 -31.39 1.57
CA ASN A 43 10.38 -32.00 2.45
C ASN A 43 11.01 -32.31 3.81
N ASP A 44 10.34 -31.93 4.89
CA ASP A 44 10.53 -32.60 6.18
C ASP A 44 9.17 -32.97 6.79
N HIS A 45 8.88 -34.26 6.70
CA HIS A 45 7.84 -34.92 7.47
C HIS A 45 8.28 -34.95 8.93
N GLN A 46 7.88 -33.95 9.71
CA GLN A 46 7.80 -34.08 11.17
C GLN A 46 6.47 -33.52 11.66
N GLU A 47 5.58 -34.45 12.01
CA GLU A 47 4.35 -34.19 12.73
C GLU A 47 4.67 -33.46 14.05
N LYS A 48 4.40 -32.16 14.06
CA LYS A 48 4.36 -31.35 15.28
C LYS A 48 3.00 -30.67 15.28
N THR A 49 2.15 -31.03 16.23
CA THR A 49 0.84 -30.43 16.46
C THR A 49 0.98 -28.92 16.69
N LYS A 50 0.88 -28.11 15.63
CA LYS A 50 1.01 -26.65 15.70
C LYS A 50 -0.23 -26.09 16.40
N LYS A 51 -0.13 -25.76 17.70
CA LYS A 51 -1.11 -24.89 18.36
C LYS A 51 -1.25 -23.62 17.53
N LYS A 52 -2.41 -23.41 16.87
CA LYS A 52 -2.72 -22.20 16.10
C LYS A 52 -2.60 -20.99 17.04
N LYS A 53 -1.45 -20.30 17.04
CA LYS A 53 -1.29 -19.02 17.74
C LYS A 53 -2.29 -18.05 17.12
N LYS A 54 -3.31 -17.67 17.88
CA LYS A 54 -4.31 -16.68 17.47
C LYS A 54 -3.57 -15.35 17.25
N ILE A 55 -3.35 -14.97 15.99
CA ILE A 55 -2.71 -13.71 15.64
C ILE A 55 -3.61 -12.58 16.18
N LYS A 56 -3.10 -11.85 17.17
CA LYS A 56 -3.79 -10.68 17.72
C LYS A 56 -3.72 -9.56 16.69
N LEU A 57 -4.80 -9.33 15.96
CA LEU A 57 -4.93 -8.19 15.06
C LEU A 57 -4.90 -6.89 15.88
N VAL A 58 -3.87 -6.07 15.70
CA VAL A 58 -3.75 -4.76 16.35
C VAL A 58 -4.46 -3.72 15.48
N GLY A 59 -5.44 -3.01 16.04
CA GLY A 59 -6.11 -1.88 15.39
C GLY A 59 -5.62 -0.53 15.91
N CYS A 60 -6.01 0.56 15.23
CA CYS A 60 -5.61 1.91 15.61
C CYS A 60 -6.35 2.41 16.88
N ASN A 61 -5.79 3.44 17.53
CA ASN A 61 -6.36 4.09 18.71
C ASN A 61 -6.57 5.60 18.49
N CYS A 62 -6.93 6.01 17.27
CA CYS A 62 -7.02 7.42 16.91
C CYS A 62 -8.12 8.15 17.69
N MET A 63 -7.81 9.33 18.25
CA MET A 63 -8.76 10.10 19.06
C MET A 63 -9.25 11.38 18.39
N LYS A 64 -8.47 11.96 17.46
CA LYS A 64 -8.71 13.31 16.91
C LYS A 64 -8.85 13.37 15.40
N THR A 65 -8.40 12.34 14.68
CA THR A 65 -8.26 12.40 13.22
C THR A 65 -9.49 11.94 12.47
N LYS A 66 -10.53 11.48 13.18
CA LYS A 66 -11.64 10.68 12.64
C LYS A 66 -11.17 9.51 11.75
N CYS A 67 -9.91 9.09 11.92
CA CYS A 67 -9.22 8.14 11.06
C CYS A 67 -9.05 8.57 9.59
N LEU A 68 -9.20 9.85 9.25
CA LEU A 68 -9.11 10.38 7.88
C LEU A 68 -7.80 11.15 7.61
N LYS A 69 -6.74 10.83 8.36
CA LYS A 69 -5.40 11.42 8.19
C LYS A 69 -4.36 10.31 8.27
N LEU A 70 -3.20 10.51 7.63
CA LEU A 70 -2.08 9.53 7.61
C LEU A 70 -1.50 9.19 9.00
N TYR A 71 -1.85 9.93 10.05
CA TYR A 71 -1.56 9.52 11.44
C TYR A 71 -2.31 8.25 11.86
N CYS A 72 -3.42 7.92 11.19
CA CYS A 72 -4.12 6.66 11.37
C CYS A 72 -3.44 5.59 10.51
N GLU A 73 -2.88 4.57 11.17
CA GLU A 73 -2.22 3.44 10.49
C GLU A 73 -3.17 2.71 9.53
N CYS A 74 -4.47 2.61 9.83
CA CYS A 74 -5.42 2.00 8.90
C CYS A 74 -5.51 2.82 7.60
N PHE A 75 -5.72 4.13 7.73
CA PHE A 75 -5.84 5.04 6.59
C PHE A 75 -4.55 5.14 5.78
N ALA A 76 -3.40 5.26 6.45
CA ALA A 76 -2.09 5.27 5.80
C ALA A 76 -1.81 4.00 4.98
N ASN A 77 -2.32 2.85 5.44
CA ASN A 77 -2.23 1.58 4.72
C ASN A 77 -3.39 1.36 3.72
N LYS A 78 -4.18 2.40 3.39
CA LYS A 78 -5.35 2.32 2.50
C LYS A 78 -6.44 1.34 2.99
N MET A 79 -6.42 0.96 4.27
CA MET A 79 -7.36 0.04 4.89
C MET A 79 -8.45 0.77 5.66
N TYR A 80 -9.66 0.23 5.63
CA TYR A 80 -10.72 0.66 6.55
C TYR A 80 -10.40 0.25 7.99
N CYS A 81 -10.88 1.05 8.94
CA CYS A 81 -10.88 0.63 10.33
C CYS A 81 -11.79 -0.59 10.50
N LYS A 82 -11.37 -1.54 11.33
CA LYS A 82 -12.11 -2.80 11.59
C LYS A 82 -12.47 -2.90 13.07
N LYS A 83 -13.18 -3.96 13.45
CA LYS A 83 -13.60 -4.25 14.84
C LYS A 83 -12.46 -4.23 15.87
N ALA A 84 -11.21 -4.45 15.46
CA ALA A 84 -10.04 -4.40 16.33
C ALA A 84 -9.56 -2.97 16.67
N CYS A 85 -10.04 -1.94 15.98
CA CYS A 85 -9.69 -0.55 16.23
C CYS A 85 -10.45 -0.01 17.46
N LYS A 86 -9.78 0.83 18.25
CA LYS A 86 -10.35 1.54 19.42
C LYS A 86 -10.42 3.05 19.19
N CYS A 87 -10.47 3.46 17.94
CA CYS A 87 -10.57 4.87 17.55
C CYS A 87 -11.94 5.46 17.92
N ARG A 88 -11.98 6.77 18.19
CA ARG A 88 -13.21 7.53 18.45
C ARG A 88 -13.64 8.32 17.22
N ASN A 89 -14.95 8.44 17.01
CA ASN A 89 -15.58 9.17 15.89
C ASN A 89 -14.95 8.79 14.53
N CYS A 90 -14.91 7.49 14.22
CA CYS A 90 -14.24 6.98 13.04
C CYS A 90 -15.09 7.18 11.77
N ASN A 91 -14.53 7.88 10.79
CA ASN A 91 -15.12 8.04 9.46
C ASN A 91 -14.34 7.24 8.39
N ASN A 92 -13.29 6.49 8.78
CA ASN A 92 -12.56 5.59 7.88
C ASN A 92 -13.27 4.24 7.73
N CYS A 93 -14.50 4.27 7.21
CA CYS A 93 -15.35 3.12 6.92
C CYS A 93 -15.93 3.28 5.50
N ALA A 94 -16.48 2.21 4.91
CA ALA A 94 -17.03 2.24 3.54
C ALA A 94 -18.28 3.11 3.39
N ASN A 95 -19.00 3.38 4.48
CA ASN A 95 -20.31 4.04 4.47
C ASN A 95 -20.24 5.57 4.59
N TYR A 96 -19.06 6.18 4.48
CA TYR A 96 -18.87 7.62 4.65
C TYR A 96 -18.12 8.22 3.46
N ASP A 97 -18.74 9.20 2.81
CA ASP A 97 -18.15 9.93 1.67
C ASP A 97 -16.92 10.77 2.07
N ASP A 98 -16.78 11.11 3.35
CA ASP A 98 -15.64 11.87 3.88
C ASP A 98 -14.30 11.18 3.61
N ARG A 99 -14.29 9.85 3.51
CA ARG A 99 -13.05 9.11 3.26
C ARG A 99 -12.47 9.44 1.89
N ASP A 100 -13.27 9.45 0.85
CA ASP A 100 -12.78 9.63 -0.50
C ASP A 100 -12.28 11.06 -0.69
N LYS A 101 -12.98 12.04 -0.12
CA LYS A 101 -12.49 13.43 -0.01
C LYS A 101 -11.12 13.49 0.69
N ALA A 102 -10.98 12.82 1.83
CA ALA A 102 -9.71 12.80 2.56
C ALA A 102 -8.56 12.11 1.80
N VAL A 103 -8.87 11.12 0.95
CA VAL A 103 -7.89 10.48 0.06
C VAL A 103 -7.42 11.46 -1.00
N VAL A 104 -8.34 12.14 -1.69
CA VAL A 104 -8.01 13.16 -2.70
C VAL A 104 -7.14 14.26 -2.10
N GLU A 105 -7.55 14.85 -0.98
CA GLU A 105 -6.77 15.89 -0.32
C GLU A 105 -5.36 15.41 0.09
N ALA A 106 -5.20 14.14 0.46
CA ALA A 106 -3.89 13.60 0.80
C ALA A 106 -2.97 13.55 -0.44
N PHE A 107 -3.52 13.14 -1.60
CA PHE A 107 -2.79 13.15 -2.86
C PHE A 107 -2.47 14.57 -3.36
N GLU A 108 -3.38 15.52 -3.22
CA GLU A 108 -3.14 16.92 -3.59
C GLU A 108 -1.99 17.53 -2.77
N ARG A 109 -1.91 17.21 -1.48
CA ARG A 109 -0.79 17.65 -0.63
C ARG A 109 0.53 16.95 -0.95
N ASN A 110 0.47 15.70 -1.41
CA ASN A 110 1.63 14.89 -1.78
C ASN A 110 1.19 13.71 -2.64
N SER A 111 1.59 13.67 -3.90
CA SER A 111 1.24 12.57 -4.81
C SER A 111 1.73 11.19 -4.31
N ALA A 112 2.78 11.16 -3.48
CA ALA A 112 3.29 9.97 -2.82
C ALA A 112 2.74 9.76 -1.38
N ALA A 113 1.58 10.34 -1.03
CA ALA A 113 1.03 10.35 0.33
C ALA A 113 0.85 8.96 0.96
N PHE A 114 0.53 7.96 0.15
CA PHE A 114 0.30 6.59 0.61
C PHE A 114 1.41 5.62 0.22
N GLU A 115 2.52 6.12 -0.34
CA GLU A 115 3.65 5.29 -0.75
C GLU A 115 4.58 5.06 0.44
N HIS A 116 4.71 3.79 0.84
CA HIS A 116 5.61 3.36 1.90
C HIS A 116 6.63 2.40 1.28
N SER A 117 7.73 2.93 0.76
CA SER A 117 8.84 2.10 0.28
C SER A 117 9.35 1.25 1.44
N ARG A 118 9.53 -0.06 1.22
CA ARG A 118 10.12 -0.99 2.21
C ARG A 118 11.64 -1.06 2.14
N TYR A 119 12.24 -0.41 1.15
CA TYR A 119 13.66 -0.55 0.83
C TYR A 119 14.41 0.77 0.96
N THR A 120 13.72 1.87 0.69
CA THR A 120 14.32 3.20 0.54
C THR A 120 13.57 4.21 1.39
N CYS A 121 14.34 5.06 2.07
CA CYS A 121 13.76 6.19 2.78
C CYS A 121 13.60 7.38 1.82
N THR A 122 12.48 7.42 1.09
CA THR A 122 12.22 8.46 0.08
C THR A 122 11.92 9.82 0.69
N ARG A 123 11.19 9.86 1.82
CA ARG A 123 10.78 11.11 2.48
C ARG A 123 11.82 11.70 3.44
N GLY A 124 12.79 10.88 3.89
CA GLY A 124 13.67 11.24 4.98
C GLY A 124 12.97 11.28 6.35
N CYS A 125 13.76 11.34 7.43
CA CYS A 125 13.28 11.70 8.76
C CYS A 125 14.07 12.88 9.32
N ASN A 126 13.48 13.58 10.29
CA ASN A 126 14.01 14.79 10.94
C ASN A 126 14.12 14.60 12.47
N CYS A 127 14.46 13.39 12.89
CA CYS A 127 14.51 13.03 14.31
C CYS A 127 15.60 13.81 15.05
N LYS A 128 15.28 14.30 16.26
CA LYS A 128 16.26 14.97 17.13
C LYS A 128 16.72 14.13 18.32
N PHE A 129 15.81 13.35 18.92
CA PHE A 129 16.05 12.68 20.21
C PHE A 129 15.90 11.15 20.17
N SER A 130 15.46 10.59 19.05
CA SER A 130 15.24 9.14 18.96
C SER A 130 16.52 8.36 18.68
N GLU A 131 17.62 9.05 18.31
CA GLU A 131 18.81 8.48 17.69
C GLU A 131 18.46 7.57 16.49
N CYS A 132 17.26 7.76 15.93
CA CYS A 132 16.63 6.90 14.95
C CYS A 132 16.51 5.42 15.35
N LYS A 133 16.58 5.07 16.64
CA LYS A 133 16.45 3.68 17.15
C LYS A 133 15.12 3.41 17.86
N LYS A 134 14.14 4.30 17.72
CA LYS A 134 12.83 4.23 18.36
C LYS A 134 11.74 4.44 17.31
N LYS A 135 10.54 3.93 17.57
CA LYS A 135 9.36 4.04 16.68
C LYS A 135 8.89 5.48 16.40
N TYR A 136 9.45 6.48 17.09
CA TYR A 136 9.28 7.89 16.72
C TYR A 136 9.93 8.24 15.37
N CYS A 137 10.96 7.49 14.97
CA CYS A 137 11.58 7.61 13.65
C CYS A 137 10.79 6.78 12.63
N SER A 138 10.33 7.43 11.56
CA SER A 138 9.64 6.76 10.45
C SER A 138 10.51 5.71 9.77
N CYS A 139 11.81 5.95 9.60
CA CYS A 139 12.74 4.98 9.02
C CYS A 139 12.78 3.70 9.86
N PHE A 140 13.01 3.85 11.18
CA PHE A 140 13.06 2.74 12.12
C PHE A 140 11.73 1.99 12.21
N LEU A 141 10.61 2.73 12.28
CA LEU A 141 9.27 2.14 12.33
C LEU A 141 8.99 1.24 11.12
N ASN A 142 9.46 1.65 9.94
CA ASN A 142 9.28 0.91 8.69
C ASN A 142 10.40 -0.11 8.41
N GLY A 143 11.36 -0.29 9.33
CA GLY A 143 12.46 -1.25 9.17
C GLY A 143 13.49 -0.86 8.12
N ILE A 144 13.65 0.44 7.85
CA ILE A 144 14.57 0.98 6.83
C ILE A 144 15.62 1.83 7.52
N SER A 145 16.87 1.72 7.06
CA SER A 145 17.94 2.58 7.54
C SER A 145 17.78 4.01 7.03
N CYS A 146 18.15 4.99 7.86
CA CYS A 146 18.33 6.36 7.43
C CYS A 146 19.39 6.45 6.32
N THR A 147 19.17 7.37 5.40
CA THR A 147 20.05 7.67 4.25
C THR A 147 20.40 9.15 4.25
N ALA A 148 21.17 9.60 3.26
CA ALA A 148 21.51 11.02 3.07
C ALA A 148 20.30 11.95 2.90
N VAL A 149 19.10 11.42 2.59
CA VAL A 149 17.85 12.18 2.52
C VAL A 149 17.35 12.59 3.92
N CYS A 150 17.78 11.91 4.98
CA CYS A 150 17.36 12.20 6.34
C CYS A 150 18.15 13.38 6.93
N THR A 151 17.46 14.30 7.60
CA THR A 151 18.04 15.45 8.32
C THR A 151 18.05 15.23 9.84
N CYS A 152 18.10 13.96 10.27
CA CYS A 152 18.10 13.59 11.68
C CYS A 152 19.44 13.84 12.38
N GLU A 153 19.37 14.23 13.64
CA GLU A 153 20.53 14.48 14.50
C GLU A 153 20.92 13.21 15.27
N ASN A 154 22.23 13.00 15.48
CA ASN A 154 22.79 11.86 16.22
C ASN A 154 22.22 10.49 15.79
N CYS A 155 22.10 10.28 14.48
CA CYS A 155 21.50 9.08 13.91
C CYS A 155 22.33 7.82 14.17
N LYS A 156 21.70 6.76 14.69
CA LYS A 156 22.30 5.43 14.88
C LYS A 156 21.58 4.34 14.07
N ASN A 157 20.71 4.73 13.13
CA ASN A 157 19.99 3.82 12.23
C ASN A 157 20.56 3.90 10.81
N ILE A 158 21.84 3.61 10.67
CA ILE A 158 22.53 3.55 9.37
C ILE A 158 22.73 2.08 8.98
N LYS A 159 22.84 1.79 7.67
CA LYS A 159 23.28 0.46 7.23
C LYS A 159 24.75 0.30 7.62
N ILE A 160 25.05 -0.65 8.49
CA ILE A 160 26.44 -1.09 8.74
C ILE A 160 26.78 -2.02 7.57
N ARG A 161 27.85 -1.69 6.85
CA ARG A 161 28.35 -2.48 5.73
C ARG A 161 29.25 -3.60 6.23
#